data_AF-A0A7Z2ZUA9-F1
#
_entry.id   AF-A0A7Z2ZUA9-F1
#
_cell.length_a   1.000
_cell.length_b   1.000
_cell.length_c   1.000
_cell.angle_alpha   90.00
_cell.angle_beta   90.00
_cell.angle_gamma   90.00
#
_symmetry.space_group_name_H-M   'P 1'
#
loop_
_entity.id
_entity.type
_entity.pdbx_description
1 polymer ?
#
loop_
_entity_poly.entity_id
_entity_poly.type
_entity_poly.pdbx_seq_one_letter_code
_entity_poly.pdbx_strand_id
1 'polypeptide(L)'
;MTTARAPRRHPTPRVPAPPARARAAADAPAAFTTPGASTTPAASATPAQLVPPGVLRDARRILFVTHLAIGDFTYLQGCLRAFAEAHPHIALHLWVDERRRTDDPARWEHLRRYALYDWLAACPWIAKVYDRTYNTATLRASVREAQAMAYPLVVSLAVVDCHRYARLAREISPAGFVFGLTRPAERALHAFSRMVAYRRLDASLPVYRDPAGRHISDIYAGWFQRCFGLAVAPARRWPRLDIPARWDDAARAHLAAWGLAHVARADLVFVNPWSKSPDRTWPLERVIELVRALPRRPGWQDAHFIVNVVPEELAQVRALLARHGDAALARVRLFCAETHFFELPAAMRLCGLVISVETAVMHLANAVRVPVIALMRANHPEWAPIDKAASTVVTVAGREDWVAGIAVDQVLAQLEPRPGA
;
A
#
# COMPACT_ATOMS: atom_id res chain seq x y z
N MET A 1 -53.76 40.39 -18.76
CA MET A 1 -54.08 38.94 -18.82
C MET A 1 -52.78 38.16 -18.80
N THR A 2 -52.30 37.77 -17.62
CA THR A 2 -51.29 36.71 -17.46
C THR A 2 -51.39 36.19 -16.03
N THR A 3 -51.72 34.92 -15.91
CA THR A 3 -52.09 34.22 -14.68
C THR A 3 -50.85 33.73 -13.93
N ALA A 4 -50.82 33.99 -12.62
CA ALA A 4 -49.83 33.47 -11.70
C ALA A 4 -50.05 31.96 -11.46
N ARG A 5 -48.97 31.17 -11.47
CA ARG A 5 -48.99 29.72 -11.24
C ARG A 5 -48.33 29.40 -9.90
N ALA A 6 -49.08 28.73 -9.02
CA ALA A 6 -48.68 28.34 -7.67
C ALA A 6 -47.63 27.19 -7.66
N PRO A 7 -46.80 27.08 -6.60
CA PRO A 7 -45.73 26.09 -6.52
C PRO A 7 -46.23 24.68 -6.14
N ARG A 8 -45.63 23.67 -6.78
CA ARG A 8 -45.85 22.24 -6.53
C ARG A 8 -45.25 21.81 -5.20
N ARG A 9 -46.02 21.08 -4.39
CA ARG A 9 -45.57 20.41 -3.15
C ARG A 9 -44.83 19.12 -3.49
N HIS A 10 -43.66 18.91 -2.89
CA HIS A 10 -42.93 17.64 -2.92
C HIS A 10 -43.51 16.64 -1.90
N PRO A 11 -43.56 15.33 -2.22
CA PRO A 11 -44.04 14.31 -1.28
C PRO A 11 -42.96 13.93 -0.25
N THR A 12 -43.40 13.77 0.99
CA THR A 12 -42.62 13.29 2.15
C THR A 12 -42.24 11.81 2.01
N PRO A 13 -41.02 11.39 2.42
CA PRO A 13 -40.61 10.00 2.38
C PRO A 13 -41.20 9.19 3.55
N ARG A 14 -41.69 7.98 3.25
CA ARG A 14 -42.19 6.99 4.22
C ARG A 14 -41.03 6.31 4.95
N VAL A 15 -41.14 6.23 6.28
CA VAL A 15 -40.25 5.47 7.16
C VAL A 15 -40.63 3.98 7.13
N PRO A 16 -39.69 3.04 6.91
CA PRO A 16 -39.96 1.62 7.04
C PRO A 16 -39.89 1.14 8.50
N ALA A 17 -40.82 0.26 8.88
CA ALA A 17 -40.93 -0.33 10.20
C ALA A 17 -39.78 -1.32 10.52
N PRO A 18 -39.39 -1.48 11.79
CA PRO A 18 -38.29 -2.36 12.19
C PRO A 18 -38.69 -3.85 12.17
N PRO A 19 -37.77 -4.76 11.78
CA PRO A 19 -38.00 -6.20 11.81
C PRO A 19 -37.94 -6.79 13.22
N ALA A 20 -38.76 -7.81 13.43
CA ALA A 20 -38.99 -8.51 14.69
C ALA A 20 -37.77 -9.28 15.20
N ARG A 21 -37.61 -9.29 16.54
CA ARG A 21 -36.62 -10.06 17.31
C ARG A 21 -36.86 -11.57 17.15
N ALA A 22 -35.84 -12.30 16.71
CA ALA A 22 -35.78 -13.75 16.83
C ALA A 22 -34.89 -14.15 18.03
N ARG A 23 -35.41 -15.11 18.81
CA ARG A 23 -34.90 -15.60 20.08
C ARG A 23 -33.64 -16.45 19.93
N ALA A 24 -32.84 -16.44 21.00
CA ALA A 24 -31.75 -17.36 21.28
C ALA A 24 -32.23 -18.82 21.43
N ALA A 25 -31.38 -19.76 21.02
CA ALA A 25 -31.30 -21.10 21.57
C ALA A 25 -29.85 -21.59 21.48
N ALA A 26 -29.34 -22.04 22.62
CA ALA A 26 -28.11 -22.79 22.77
C ALA A 26 -28.27 -24.19 22.15
N ASP A 27 -27.14 -24.80 21.77
CA ASP A 27 -26.78 -26.19 22.11
C ASP A 27 -25.52 -26.62 21.32
N ALA A 28 -24.45 -26.90 22.06
CA ALA A 28 -23.48 -27.96 21.76
C ALA A 28 -24.03 -29.26 22.42
N PRO A 29 -23.59 -30.50 22.11
CA PRO A 29 -22.26 -30.90 21.60
C PRO A 29 -22.28 -32.09 20.60
N ALA A 30 -21.11 -32.49 20.09
CA ALA A 30 -20.70 -33.91 20.04
C ALA A 30 -19.31 -34.07 19.39
N ALA A 31 -18.41 -34.69 20.14
CA ALA A 31 -17.13 -35.20 19.68
C ALA A 31 -17.33 -36.45 18.83
N PHE A 32 -16.56 -36.57 17.75
CA PHE A 32 -16.34 -37.84 17.04
C PHE A 32 -14.83 -38.06 16.91
N THR A 33 -14.33 -39.03 17.66
CA THR A 33 -13.00 -39.64 17.54
C THR A 33 -13.07 -40.84 16.62
N THR A 34 -12.13 -40.98 15.68
CA THR A 34 -11.65 -42.26 15.11
C THR A 34 -10.32 -42.04 14.35
N PRO A 35 -9.53 -43.10 14.05
CA PRO A 35 -8.17 -43.23 14.57
C PRO A 35 -7.07 -43.18 13.50
N GLY A 36 -5.83 -43.33 13.96
CA GLY A 36 -4.60 -43.02 13.27
C GLY A 36 -4.36 -43.71 11.91
N ALA A 37 -3.71 -42.95 11.04
CA ALA A 37 -2.88 -43.47 9.97
C ALA A 37 -1.53 -42.75 10.06
N SER A 38 -0.52 -43.53 10.47
CA SER A 38 0.89 -43.17 10.36
C SER A 38 1.25 -43.07 8.88
N THR A 39 1.50 -41.86 8.38
CA THR A 39 2.18 -41.63 7.12
C THR A 39 3.43 -40.81 7.38
N THR A 40 4.57 -41.49 7.28
CA THR A 40 5.89 -40.89 7.07
C THR A 40 5.78 -39.81 6.01
N PRO A 41 6.22 -38.55 6.24
CA PRO A 41 6.15 -37.53 5.23
C PRO A 41 7.11 -37.91 4.10
N ALA A 42 6.53 -38.22 2.94
CA ALA A 42 7.28 -38.30 1.69
C ALA A 42 8.09 -37.01 1.54
N ALA A 43 9.40 -37.16 1.30
CA ALA A 43 10.29 -36.05 0.99
C ALA A 43 9.63 -35.18 -0.10
N SER A 44 9.23 -33.98 0.28
CA SER A 44 8.57 -33.04 -0.61
C SER A 44 9.55 -32.66 -1.71
N ALA A 45 9.32 -33.19 -2.92
CA ALA A 45 10.00 -32.73 -4.11
C ALA A 45 9.83 -31.20 -4.18
N THR A 46 10.94 -30.47 -4.04
CA THR A 46 10.90 -29.02 -4.11
C THR A 46 10.34 -28.67 -5.50
N PRO A 47 9.22 -27.94 -5.60
CA PRO A 47 8.62 -27.66 -6.90
C PRO A 47 9.66 -26.94 -7.75
N ALA A 48 9.95 -27.49 -8.93
CA ALA A 48 10.95 -26.94 -9.84
C ALA A 48 10.66 -25.46 -10.13
N GLN A 49 11.70 -24.64 -10.03
CA GLN A 49 11.61 -23.22 -10.36
C GLN A 49 11.25 -23.01 -11.84
N LEU A 50 10.50 -21.95 -12.12
CA LEU A 50 9.94 -21.70 -13.46
C LEU A 50 10.92 -21.02 -14.41
N VAL A 51 11.81 -20.17 -13.89
CA VAL A 51 12.93 -19.65 -14.68
C VAL A 51 14.04 -20.70 -14.66
N PRO A 52 14.48 -21.22 -15.81
CA PRO A 52 15.52 -22.24 -15.84
C PRO A 52 16.81 -21.74 -15.16
N PRO A 53 17.49 -22.56 -14.34
CA PRO A 53 18.74 -22.16 -13.68
C PRO A 53 19.82 -21.65 -14.63
N GLY A 54 19.88 -22.19 -15.86
CA GLY A 54 20.81 -21.73 -16.91
C GLY A 54 20.56 -20.27 -17.32
N VAL A 55 19.30 -19.87 -17.46
CA VAL A 55 18.93 -18.47 -17.78
C VAL A 55 19.42 -17.52 -16.69
N LEU A 56 19.27 -17.88 -15.41
CA LEU A 56 19.76 -17.04 -14.30
C LEU A 56 21.29 -17.00 -14.21
N ARG A 57 21.96 -18.12 -14.50
CA ARG A 57 23.42 -18.21 -14.47
C ARG A 57 24.05 -17.30 -15.52
N ASP A 58 23.49 -17.29 -16.73
CA ASP A 58 24.06 -16.58 -17.87
C ASP A 58 23.57 -15.13 -17.98
N ALA A 59 22.48 -14.79 -17.29
CA ALA A 59 21.96 -13.43 -17.26
C ALA A 59 22.95 -12.48 -16.58
N ARG A 60 23.29 -11.39 -17.27
CA ARG A 60 24.03 -10.24 -16.68
C ARG A 60 23.10 -9.16 -16.13
N ARG A 61 21.82 -9.22 -16.49
CA ARG A 61 20.79 -8.24 -16.12
C ARG A 61 19.41 -8.85 -16.16
N ILE A 62 18.52 -8.31 -15.34
CA ILE A 62 17.11 -8.67 -15.27
C ILE A 62 16.26 -7.40 -15.26
N LEU A 63 15.12 -7.42 -15.94
CA LEU A 63 14.12 -6.37 -15.82
C LEU A 63 12.87 -6.88 -15.11
N PHE A 64 12.55 -6.32 -13.95
CA PHE A 64 11.24 -6.54 -13.33
C PHE A 64 10.26 -5.47 -13.81
N VAL A 65 9.11 -5.90 -14.31
CA VAL A 65 8.03 -5.03 -14.79
C VAL A 65 6.85 -5.10 -13.84
N THR A 66 6.48 -3.97 -13.25
CA THR A 66 5.41 -3.90 -12.25
C THR A 66 4.68 -2.56 -12.28
N HIS A 67 3.41 -2.55 -11.88
CA HIS A 67 2.73 -1.31 -11.49
C HIS A 67 3.05 -1.08 -10.02
N LEU A 68 4.09 -0.31 -9.76
CA LEU A 68 4.64 -0.22 -8.41
C LEU A 68 4.00 0.96 -7.67
N ALA A 69 3.11 0.69 -6.72
CA ALA A 69 2.76 1.67 -5.71
C ALA A 69 3.77 1.64 -4.55
N ILE A 70 3.76 2.68 -3.71
CA ILE A 70 4.60 2.73 -2.51
C ILE A 70 4.28 1.55 -1.57
N GLY A 71 3.00 1.20 -1.41
CA GLY A 71 2.57 0.04 -0.62
C GLY A 71 3.11 -1.29 -1.18
N ASP A 72 3.02 -1.52 -2.49
CA ASP A 72 3.61 -2.70 -3.14
C ASP A 72 5.11 -2.79 -2.88
N PHE A 73 5.85 -1.69 -3.13
CA PHE A 73 7.30 -1.69 -2.96
C PHE A 73 7.73 -1.92 -1.51
N THR A 74 6.95 -1.42 -0.55
CA THR A 74 7.21 -1.59 0.89
C THR A 74 7.43 -3.04 1.27
N TYR A 75 6.67 -3.98 0.69
CA TYR A 75 6.84 -5.41 0.94
C TYR A 75 7.61 -6.16 -0.16
N LEU A 76 7.50 -5.73 -1.42
CA LEU A 76 8.19 -6.38 -2.54
C LEU A 76 9.71 -6.21 -2.45
N GLN A 77 10.20 -5.10 -1.90
CA GLN A 77 11.63 -4.82 -1.78
C GLN A 77 12.40 -5.93 -1.06
N GLY A 78 11.80 -6.60 -0.06
CA GLY A 78 12.48 -7.65 0.70
C GLY A 78 12.85 -8.84 -0.20
N CYS A 79 11.98 -9.15 -1.16
CA CYS A 79 12.21 -10.19 -2.15
C CYS A 79 13.20 -9.74 -3.23
N LEU A 80 13.07 -8.50 -3.73
CA LEU A 80 14.00 -7.95 -4.71
C LEU A 80 15.44 -7.86 -4.17
N ARG A 81 15.59 -7.40 -2.93
CA ARG A 81 16.87 -7.34 -2.23
C ARG A 81 17.45 -8.73 -2.00
N ALA A 82 16.63 -9.70 -1.56
CA ALA A 82 17.08 -11.08 -1.43
C ALA A 82 17.54 -11.68 -2.77
N PHE A 83 16.88 -11.33 -3.87
CA PHE A 83 17.30 -11.73 -5.21
C PHE A 83 18.64 -11.10 -5.60
N ALA A 84 18.81 -9.79 -5.39
CA ALA A 84 20.06 -9.09 -5.71
C ALA A 84 21.24 -9.64 -4.90
N GLU A 85 21.03 -9.99 -3.63
CA GLU A 85 22.05 -10.61 -2.78
C GLU A 85 22.37 -12.06 -3.19
N ALA A 86 21.37 -12.83 -3.64
CA ALA A 86 21.56 -14.21 -4.11
C ALA A 86 22.22 -14.30 -5.49
N HIS A 87 22.10 -13.24 -6.30
CA HIS A 87 22.61 -13.17 -7.67
C HIS A 87 23.37 -11.85 -7.92
N PRO A 88 24.50 -11.62 -7.23
CA PRO A 88 25.22 -10.35 -7.29
C PRO A 88 25.82 -10.03 -8.67
N HIS A 89 25.93 -11.02 -9.55
CA HIS A 89 26.37 -10.85 -10.94
C HIS A 89 25.27 -10.30 -11.88
N ILE A 90 24.02 -10.25 -11.42
CA ILE A 90 22.88 -9.79 -12.22
C ILE A 90 22.53 -8.36 -11.83
N ALA A 91 22.65 -7.42 -12.79
CA ALA A 91 22.14 -6.07 -12.61
C ALA A 91 20.60 -6.08 -12.55
N LEU A 92 20.03 -5.65 -11.42
CA LEU A 92 18.58 -5.58 -11.22
C LEU A 92 18.04 -4.23 -11.74
N HIS A 93 17.24 -4.29 -12.80
CA HIS A 93 16.54 -3.12 -13.34
C HIS A 93 15.04 -3.21 -13.03
N LEU A 94 14.42 -2.07 -12.75
CA LEU A 94 12.99 -1.95 -12.50
C LEU A 94 12.30 -1.11 -13.57
N TRP A 95 11.15 -1.57 -14.02
CA TRP A 95 10.23 -0.80 -14.83
C TRP A 95 9.01 -0.43 -14.00
N VAL A 96 8.81 0.87 -13.77
CA VAL A 96 7.64 1.40 -13.07
C VAL A 96 6.68 1.98 -14.09
N ASP A 97 5.54 1.33 -14.27
CA ASP A 97 4.54 1.79 -15.23
C ASP A 97 3.58 2.82 -14.61
N GLU A 98 3.60 4.04 -15.13
CA GLU A 98 2.65 5.09 -14.77
C GLU A 98 1.31 4.85 -15.45
N ARG A 99 0.36 4.28 -14.71
CA ARG A 99 -0.98 3.95 -15.25
C ARG A 99 -1.86 5.17 -15.51
N ARG A 100 -1.51 6.33 -14.94
CA ARG A 100 -2.19 7.62 -15.18
C ARG A 100 -1.63 8.37 -16.39
N ARG A 101 -0.80 7.70 -17.19
CA ARG A 101 -0.17 8.20 -18.42
C ARG A 101 -1.15 9.03 -19.24
N THR A 102 -0.69 10.20 -19.68
CA THR A 102 -1.50 11.13 -20.46
C THR A 102 -0.61 11.95 -21.38
N ASP A 103 -1.14 12.31 -22.53
CA ASP A 103 -0.45 13.20 -23.47
C ASP A 103 -0.75 14.69 -23.17
N ASP A 104 -1.52 14.98 -22.11
CA ASP A 104 -1.74 16.34 -21.59
C ASP A 104 -0.51 16.86 -20.81
N PRO A 105 0.20 17.89 -21.34
CA PRO A 105 1.41 18.42 -20.72
C PRO A 105 1.20 19.01 -19.33
N ALA A 106 0.01 19.54 -19.03
CA ALA A 106 -0.28 20.17 -17.74
C ALA A 106 -0.18 19.17 -16.57
N ARG A 107 -0.34 17.87 -16.86
CA ARG A 107 -0.29 16.80 -15.85
C ARG A 107 1.09 16.18 -15.68
N TRP A 108 2.04 16.47 -16.59
CA TRP A 108 3.32 15.77 -16.60
C TRP A 108 4.18 16.06 -15.38
N GLU A 109 4.15 17.28 -14.84
CA GLU A 109 5.01 17.63 -13.70
C GLU A 109 4.72 16.75 -12.47
N HIS A 110 3.45 16.55 -12.16
CA HIS A 110 3.02 15.65 -11.08
C HIS A 110 3.37 14.18 -11.36
N LEU A 111 3.27 13.73 -12.61
CA LEU A 111 3.58 12.35 -12.98
C LEU A 111 5.10 12.06 -13.01
N ARG A 112 5.91 13.08 -13.29
CA ARG A 112 7.38 13.01 -13.25
C ARG A 112 7.91 12.96 -11.82
N ARG A 113 7.27 13.70 -10.91
CA ARG A 113 7.65 13.76 -9.49
C ARG A 113 6.87 12.75 -8.66
N TYR A 114 6.91 11.49 -9.05
CA TYR A 114 6.30 10.45 -8.23
C TYR A 114 7.22 10.08 -7.08
N ALA A 115 6.77 10.28 -5.84
CA ALA A 115 7.55 10.05 -4.62
C ALA A 115 8.20 8.65 -4.53
N LEU A 116 7.65 7.62 -5.19
CA LEU A 116 8.32 6.32 -5.23
C LEU A 116 9.71 6.39 -5.91
N TYR A 117 9.92 7.26 -6.90
CA TYR A 117 11.18 7.35 -7.64
C TYR A 117 12.34 7.78 -6.75
N ASP A 118 12.10 8.71 -5.83
CA ASP A 118 13.07 9.13 -4.80
C ASP A 118 13.56 7.94 -3.96
N TRP A 119 12.62 7.06 -3.56
CA TRP A 119 12.96 5.88 -2.78
C TRP A 119 13.73 4.86 -3.62
N LEU A 120 13.29 4.59 -4.84
CA LEU A 120 13.98 3.65 -5.73
C LEU A 120 15.41 4.12 -6.05
N ALA A 121 15.60 5.42 -6.29
CA ALA A 121 16.91 6.01 -6.55
C ALA A 121 17.86 5.91 -5.35
N ALA A 122 17.33 5.86 -4.12
CA ALA A 122 18.11 5.69 -2.91
C ALA A 122 18.50 4.23 -2.63
N CYS A 123 17.98 3.25 -3.38
CA CYS A 123 18.30 1.83 -3.19
C CYS A 123 19.56 1.44 -3.99
N PRO A 124 20.72 1.17 -3.34
CA PRO A 124 21.98 0.92 -4.05
C PRO A 124 22.02 -0.40 -4.84
N TRP A 125 21.10 -1.32 -4.53
CA TRP A 125 20.96 -2.62 -5.18
C TRP A 125 20.06 -2.59 -6.42
N ILE A 126 19.50 -1.43 -6.77
CA ILE A 126 18.75 -1.22 -8.01
C ILE A 126 19.67 -0.50 -8.99
N ALA A 127 20.10 -1.19 -10.05
CA ALA A 127 21.06 -0.64 -11.01
C ALA A 127 20.41 0.35 -12.00
N LYS A 128 19.11 0.22 -12.27
CA LYS A 128 18.37 1.15 -13.15
C LYS A 128 16.88 1.14 -12.85
N VAL A 129 16.25 2.31 -12.98
CA VAL A 129 14.78 2.47 -12.95
C VAL A 129 14.33 3.10 -14.26
N TYR A 130 13.30 2.54 -14.89
CA TYR A 130 12.53 3.18 -15.96
C TYR A 130 11.33 3.88 -15.33
N ASP A 131 11.43 5.20 -15.18
CA ASP A 131 10.46 6.11 -14.55
C ASP A 131 9.79 7.06 -15.58
N ARG A 132 10.32 7.11 -16.81
CA ARG A 132 9.80 7.93 -17.92
C ARG A 132 8.70 7.22 -18.70
N THR A 133 7.64 6.81 -18.00
CA THR A 133 6.49 6.09 -18.59
C THR A 133 5.21 6.93 -18.60
N TYR A 134 5.26 8.20 -18.21
CA TYR A 134 4.09 9.06 -17.95
C TYR A 134 3.42 9.70 -19.17
N ASN A 135 3.99 9.60 -20.39
CA ASN A 135 3.28 9.93 -21.64
C ASN A 135 3.62 8.94 -22.76
N THR A 136 2.93 9.00 -23.90
CA THR A 136 3.11 8.03 -25.00
C THR A 136 4.50 8.08 -25.62
N ALA A 137 5.07 9.28 -25.82
CA ALA A 137 6.38 9.45 -26.43
C ALA A 137 7.51 8.91 -25.54
N THR A 138 7.47 9.24 -24.24
CA THR A 138 8.45 8.80 -23.24
C THR A 138 8.34 7.31 -22.95
N LEU A 139 7.14 6.75 -22.93
CA LEU A 139 6.94 5.30 -22.89
C LEU A 139 7.67 4.62 -24.07
N ARG A 140 7.40 5.07 -25.31
CA ARG A 140 8.04 4.48 -26.51
C ARG A 140 9.55 4.61 -26.47
N ALA A 141 10.07 5.75 -26.01
CA ALA A 141 11.51 5.95 -25.82
C ALA A 141 12.08 4.96 -24.79
N SER A 142 11.40 4.78 -23.65
CA SER A 142 11.79 3.83 -22.61
C SER A 142 11.76 2.38 -23.11
N VAL A 143 10.78 2.01 -23.94
CA VAL A 143 10.71 0.67 -24.56
C VAL A 143 11.92 0.46 -25.48
N ARG A 144 12.24 1.43 -26.35
CA ARG A 144 13.41 1.33 -27.25
C ARG A 144 14.71 1.24 -26.47
N GLU A 145 14.86 2.03 -25.41
CA GLU A 145 16.01 1.96 -24.52
C GLU A 145 16.10 0.57 -23.86
N ALA A 146 14.98 0.02 -23.39
CA ALA A 146 14.95 -1.33 -22.81
C ALA A 146 15.24 -2.44 -23.84
N GLN A 147 14.78 -2.30 -25.07
CA GLN A 147 15.10 -3.21 -26.17
C GLN A 147 16.59 -3.19 -26.50
N ALA A 148 17.20 -2.00 -26.54
CA ALA A 148 18.64 -1.85 -26.77
C ALA A 148 19.50 -2.51 -25.67
N MET A 149 18.95 -2.70 -24.48
CA MET A 149 19.61 -3.43 -23.40
C MET A 149 19.61 -4.95 -23.58
N ALA A 150 18.86 -5.49 -24.55
CA ALA A 150 18.82 -6.92 -24.88
C ALA A 150 18.68 -7.81 -23.63
N TYR A 151 17.64 -7.57 -22.82
CA TYR A 151 17.45 -8.30 -21.56
C TYR A 151 17.35 -9.81 -21.79
N PRO A 152 18.23 -10.64 -21.20
CA PRO A 152 18.11 -12.09 -21.29
C PRO A 152 16.92 -12.62 -20.48
N LEU A 153 16.44 -11.82 -19.51
CA LEU A 153 15.33 -12.17 -18.63
C LEU A 153 14.48 -10.93 -18.30
N VAL A 154 13.17 -11.03 -18.55
CA VAL A 154 12.16 -10.04 -18.14
C VAL A 154 11.08 -10.73 -17.31
N VAL A 155 10.76 -10.16 -16.16
CA VAL A 155 9.83 -10.73 -15.17
C VAL A 155 8.73 -9.74 -14.87
N SER A 156 7.51 -10.01 -15.34
CA SER A 156 6.35 -9.19 -15.05
C SER A 156 5.63 -9.67 -13.78
N LEU A 157 5.65 -8.85 -12.74
CA LEU A 157 4.94 -9.07 -11.47
C LEU A 157 3.65 -8.24 -11.38
N ALA A 158 3.13 -7.76 -12.51
CA ALA A 158 1.91 -6.97 -12.54
C ALA A 158 0.66 -7.86 -12.35
N VAL A 159 -0.01 -7.69 -11.20
CA VAL A 159 -1.32 -8.26 -10.88
C VAL A 159 -2.53 -7.60 -11.55
N VAL A 160 -2.40 -6.38 -12.09
CA VAL A 160 -3.44 -5.68 -12.85
C VAL A 160 -3.08 -5.69 -14.32
N ASP A 161 -4.09 -5.85 -15.19
CA ASP A 161 -3.90 -5.86 -16.64
C ASP A 161 -2.79 -6.80 -17.12
N CYS A 162 -2.64 -7.97 -16.48
CA CYS A 162 -1.54 -8.91 -16.70
C CYS A 162 -1.23 -9.17 -18.19
N HIS A 163 -2.28 -9.31 -19.00
CA HIS A 163 -2.18 -9.49 -20.45
C HIS A 163 -1.46 -8.34 -21.17
N ARG A 164 -1.63 -7.08 -20.75
CA ARG A 164 -0.89 -5.93 -21.33
C ARG A 164 0.58 -6.01 -20.98
N TYR A 165 0.91 -6.33 -19.73
CA TYR A 165 2.30 -6.46 -19.31
C TYR A 165 3.00 -7.68 -19.91
N ALA A 166 2.28 -8.77 -20.20
CA ALA A 166 2.82 -9.89 -20.96
C ALA A 166 3.25 -9.46 -22.38
N ARG A 167 2.47 -8.59 -23.03
CA ARG A 167 2.83 -8.02 -24.34
C ARG A 167 4.03 -7.09 -24.24
N LEU A 168 4.03 -6.18 -23.27
CA LEU A 168 5.13 -5.25 -23.04
C LEU A 168 6.44 -5.99 -22.73
N ALA A 169 6.41 -7.00 -21.87
CA ALA A 169 7.60 -7.76 -21.49
C ALA A 169 8.22 -8.48 -22.71
N ARG A 170 7.39 -9.08 -23.58
CA ARG A 170 7.86 -9.67 -24.84
C ARG A 170 8.30 -8.62 -25.87
N GLU A 171 7.67 -7.46 -25.90
CA GLU A 171 8.10 -6.34 -26.76
C GLU A 171 9.49 -5.83 -26.34
N ILE A 172 9.73 -5.71 -25.03
CA ILE A 172 11.03 -5.29 -24.49
C ILE A 172 12.11 -6.35 -24.73
N SER A 173 11.77 -7.63 -24.55
CA SER A 173 12.71 -8.74 -24.81
C SER A 173 12.13 -9.75 -25.80
N PRO A 174 12.30 -9.51 -27.11
CA PRO A 174 11.82 -10.43 -28.14
C PRO A 174 12.47 -11.81 -28.06
N ALA A 175 13.77 -11.86 -27.75
CA ALA A 175 14.59 -13.08 -27.76
C ALA A 175 14.95 -13.63 -26.38
N GLY A 176 14.73 -12.88 -25.30
CA GLY A 176 15.02 -13.35 -23.94
C GLY A 176 13.89 -14.16 -23.34
N PHE A 177 14.15 -14.69 -22.15
CA PHE A 177 13.15 -15.41 -21.36
C PHE A 177 12.18 -14.42 -20.71
N VAL A 178 10.89 -14.64 -20.88
CA VAL A 178 9.83 -13.77 -20.36
C VAL A 178 8.93 -14.55 -19.40
N PHE A 179 8.97 -14.14 -18.14
CA PHE A 179 8.03 -14.60 -17.12
C PHE A 179 6.93 -13.57 -16.89
N GLY A 180 5.70 -14.02 -16.61
CA GLY A 180 4.63 -13.11 -16.23
C GLY A 180 3.55 -13.73 -15.33
N LEU A 181 2.85 -12.88 -14.60
CA LEU A 181 1.61 -13.29 -13.92
C LEU A 181 0.44 -13.37 -14.92
N THR A 182 -0.52 -14.24 -14.66
CA THR A 182 -1.73 -14.42 -15.48
C THR A 182 -3.00 -14.32 -14.64
N ARG A 183 -4.02 -13.69 -15.21
CA ARG A 183 -5.37 -13.64 -14.63
C ARG A 183 -6.36 -14.19 -15.65
N PRO A 184 -7.28 -15.09 -15.24
CA PRO A 184 -8.34 -15.58 -16.13
C PRO A 184 -9.15 -14.41 -16.71
N ALA A 185 -9.80 -14.63 -17.85
CA ALA A 185 -10.76 -13.67 -18.37
C ALA A 185 -12.04 -13.72 -17.55
N GLU A 186 -12.53 -12.56 -17.10
CA GLU A 186 -13.83 -12.45 -16.41
C GLU A 186 -15.00 -12.50 -17.40
N ARG A 187 -14.74 -12.20 -18.68
CA ARG A 187 -15.73 -12.22 -19.77
C ARG A 187 -15.19 -12.98 -20.97
N ALA A 188 -16.03 -13.80 -21.60
CA ALA A 188 -15.66 -14.64 -22.74
C ALA A 188 -15.07 -13.84 -23.93
N LEU A 189 -15.63 -12.67 -24.21
CA LEU A 189 -15.18 -11.77 -25.29
C LEU A 189 -13.71 -11.33 -25.16
N HIS A 190 -13.16 -11.29 -23.95
CA HIS A 190 -11.76 -10.94 -23.70
C HIS A 190 -10.84 -12.17 -23.55
N ALA A 191 -11.39 -13.38 -23.58
CA ALA A 191 -10.62 -14.61 -23.39
C ALA A 191 -9.59 -14.81 -24.50
N PHE A 192 -9.98 -14.59 -25.76
CA PHE A 192 -9.07 -14.77 -26.90
C PHE A 192 -7.89 -13.79 -26.86
N SER A 193 -8.14 -12.49 -26.68
CA SER A 193 -7.08 -11.47 -26.68
C SER A 193 -6.10 -11.64 -25.51
N ARG A 194 -6.58 -12.12 -24.35
CA ARG A 194 -5.74 -12.47 -23.19
C ARG A 194 -4.94 -13.75 -23.46
N MET A 195 -5.56 -14.78 -24.03
CA MET A 195 -4.87 -16.02 -24.40
C MET A 195 -3.71 -15.73 -25.37
N VAL A 196 -3.93 -14.95 -26.42
CA VAL A 196 -2.89 -14.54 -27.36
C VAL A 196 -1.76 -13.77 -26.66
N ALA A 197 -2.09 -12.93 -25.68
CA ALA A 197 -1.09 -12.21 -24.90
C ALA A 197 -0.25 -13.14 -24.03
N TYR A 198 -0.87 -14.10 -23.33
CA TYR A 198 -0.18 -15.00 -22.42
C TYR A 198 0.66 -16.06 -23.12
N ARG A 199 0.33 -16.44 -24.36
CA ARG A 199 1.19 -17.29 -25.21
C ARG A 199 2.56 -16.67 -25.52
N ARG A 200 2.75 -15.38 -25.22
CA ARG A 200 4.04 -14.68 -25.38
C ARG A 200 4.98 -14.88 -24.19
N LEU A 201 4.51 -15.50 -23.11
CA LEU A 201 5.31 -15.80 -21.93
C LEU A 201 5.96 -17.19 -22.10
N ASP A 202 7.23 -17.32 -21.72
CA ASP A 202 7.91 -18.61 -21.67
C ASP A 202 7.51 -19.40 -20.41
N ALA A 203 7.22 -18.68 -19.32
CA ALA A 203 6.65 -19.24 -18.11
C ALA A 203 5.68 -18.27 -17.44
N SER A 204 4.74 -18.80 -16.65
CA SER A 204 3.79 -17.96 -15.95
C SER A 204 3.30 -18.54 -14.63
N LEU A 205 2.76 -17.67 -13.78
CA LEU A 205 2.01 -18.04 -12.58
C LEU A 205 0.64 -17.36 -12.57
N PRO A 206 -0.42 -18.02 -12.06
CA PRO A 206 -1.66 -17.32 -11.82
C PRO A 206 -1.48 -16.27 -10.72
N VAL A 207 -2.12 -15.10 -10.88
CA VAL A 207 -2.30 -14.15 -9.78
C VAL A 207 -3.10 -14.83 -8.67
N TYR A 208 -2.75 -14.54 -7.41
CA TYR A 208 -3.50 -15.02 -6.26
C TYR A 208 -4.98 -14.59 -6.35
N ARG A 209 -5.91 -15.47 -5.96
CA ARG A 209 -7.36 -15.17 -5.95
C ARG A 209 -7.92 -15.05 -4.54
N ASP A 210 -7.46 -15.92 -3.65
CA ASP A 210 -7.77 -15.88 -2.23
C ASP A 210 -6.45 -15.99 -1.47
N PRO A 211 -6.08 -14.97 -0.68
CA PRO A 211 -4.87 -15.05 0.12
C PRO A 211 -4.94 -16.15 1.19
N ALA A 212 -6.10 -16.73 1.52
CA ALA A 212 -6.26 -17.76 2.57
C ALA A 212 -5.61 -17.31 3.90
N GLY A 213 -5.81 -16.05 4.26
CA GLY A 213 -5.20 -15.43 5.45
C GLY A 213 -3.69 -15.09 5.32
N ARG A 214 -3.08 -15.29 4.16
CA ARG A 214 -1.68 -14.90 3.91
C ARG A 214 -1.54 -13.39 3.77
N HIS A 215 -0.43 -12.86 4.27
CA HIS A 215 -0.06 -11.48 4.05
C HIS A 215 0.55 -11.31 2.65
N ILE A 216 0.46 -10.11 2.06
CA ILE A 216 0.97 -9.83 0.71
C ILE A 216 2.46 -10.16 0.55
N SER A 217 3.25 -9.99 1.60
CA SER A 217 4.68 -10.34 1.58
C SER A 217 4.94 -11.85 1.44
N ASP A 218 4.02 -12.71 1.93
CA ASP A 218 4.10 -14.15 1.72
C ASP A 218 3.78 -14.52 0.28
N ILE A 219 2.85 -13.80 -0.34
CA ILE A 219 2.49 -13.96 -1.75
C ILE A 219 3.69 -13.61 -2.63
N TYR A 220 4.33 -12.47 -2.37
CA TYR A 220 5.55 -12.06 -3.08
C TYR A 220 6.68 -13.06 -2.87
N ALA A 221 6.95 -13.50 -1.63
CA ALA A 221 7.96 -14.52 -1.37
C ALA A 221 7.65 -15.83 -2.11
N GLY A 222 6.38 -16.22 -2.18
CA GLY A 222 5.92 -17.37 -2.97
C GLY A 222 6.20 -17.22 -4.47
N TRP A 223 6.03 -16.02 -5.03
CA TRP A 223 6.41 -15.76 -6.43
C TRP A 223 7.91 -15.94 -6.64
N PHE A 224 8.76 -15.42 -5.75
CA PHE A 224 10.22 -15.57 -5.88
C PHE A 224 10.67 -17.03 -5.70
N GLN A 225 10.05 -17.77 -4.78
CA GLN A 225 10.28 -19.21 -4.64
C GLN A 225 9.94 -19.96 -5.93
N ARG A 226 8.78 -19.69 -6.52
CA ARG A 226 8.32 -20.37 -7.73
C ARG A 226 9.05 -19.93 -8.98
N CYS A 227 9.42 -18.66 -9.07
CA CYS A 227 10.10 -18.10 -10.23
C CYS A 227 11.58 -18.49 -10.25
N PHE A 228 12.26 -18.34 -9.12
CA PHE A 228 13.73 -18.39 -9.04
C PHE A 228 14.27 -19.45 -8.08
N GLY A 229 13.42 -20.26 -7.45
CA GLY A 229 13.84 -21.19 -6.40
C GLY A 229 14.28 -20.47 -5.11
N LEU A 230 14.00 -19.17 -4.99
CA LEU A 230 14.53 -18.33 -3.91
C LEU A 230 13.61 -18.31 -2.69
N ALA A 231 14.03 -18.98 -1.61
CA ALA A 231 13.33 -18.98 -0.33
C ALA A 231 13.63 -17.71 0.47
N VAL A 232 12.72 -16.74 0.45
CA VAL A 232 12.86 -15.52 1.26
C VAL A 232 12.30 -15.79 2.66
N ALA A 233 13.15 -15.87 3.68
CA ALA A 233 12.72 -16.13 5.07
C ALA A 233 11.80 -15.01 5.62
N PRO A 234 10.84 -15.30 6.51
CA PRO A 234 9.89 -14.30 7.05
C PRO A 234 10.55 -13.02 7.59
N ALA A 235 11.64 -13.13 8.36
CA ALA A 235 12.38 -11.98 8.90
C ALA A 235 12.94 -11.03 7.81
N ARG A 236 13.13 -11.52 6.59
CA ARG A 236 13.61 -10.73 5.45
C ARG A 236 12.48 -10.09 4.64
N ARG A 237 11.22 -10.45 4.92
CA ARG A 237 10.01 -9.91 4.28
C ARG A 237 9.50 -8.63 4.96
N TRP A 238 10.05 -8.31 6.13
CA TRP A 238 9.73 -7.09 6.86
C TRP A 238 10.15 -5.87 6.04
N PRO A 239 9.30 -4.84 5.98
CA PRO A 239 9.63 -3.62 5.26
C PRO A 239 10.84 -2.96 5.93
N ARG A 240 11.78 -2.49 5.10
CA ARG A 240 12.95 -1.76 5.55
C ARG A 240 12.98 -0.41 4.86
N LEU A 241 13.40 0.61 5.58
CA LEU A 241 13.55 1.93 5.02
C LEU A 241 14.81 2.57 5.58
N ASP A 242 15.83 2.66 4.73
CA ASP A 242 17.07 3.33 5.05
C ASP A 242 16.87 4.83 4.75
N ILE A 243 16.48 5.58 5.78
CA ILE A 243 16.26 7.03 5.68
C ILE A 243 17.61 7.74 5.78
N PRO A 244 18.05 8.52 4.76
CA PRO A 244 19.28 9.30 4.86
C PRO A 244 19.22 10.33 6.01
N ALA A 245 20.33 10.46 6.77
CA ALA A 245 20.39 11.28 7.99
C ALA A 245 19.87 12.73 7.82
N ARG A 246 20.13 13.35 6.67
CA ARG A 246 19.64 14.71 6.36
C ARG A 246 18.12 14.87 6.49
N TRP A 247 17.36 13.82 6.20
CA TRP A 247 15.89 13.83 6.31
C TRP A 247 15.44 13.67 7.75
N ASP A 248 16.19 12.92 8.55
CA ASP A 248 15.97 12.84 9.99
C ASP A 248 16.25 14.16 10.68
N ASP A 249 17.33 14.84 10.29
CA ASP A 249 17.70 16.16 10.80
C ASP A 249 16.67 17.22 10.39
N ALA A 250 16.21 17.21 9.14
CA ALA A 250 15.15 18.08 8.66
C ALA A 250 13.83 17.87 9.43
N ALA A 251 13.44 16.61 9.67
CA ALA A 251 12.24 16.30 10.43
C ALA A 251 12.34 16.79 11.90
N ARG A 252 13.51 16.64 12.54
CA ARG A 252 13.76 17.19 13.87
C ARG A 252 13.73 18.73 13.89
N ALA A 253 14.30 19.37 12.87
CA ALA A 253 14.25 20.82 12.73
C ALA A 253 12.81 21.33 12.54
N HIS A 254 11.98 20.64 11.77
CA HIS A 254 10.56 20.95 11.64
C HIS A 254 9.80 20.83 12.97
N LEU A 255 10.03 19.76 13.75
CA LEU A 255 9.45 19.65 15.09
C LEU A 255 9.88 20.80 16.01
N ALA A 256 11.17 21.17 15.99
CA ALA A 256 11.68 22.29 16.77
C ALA A 256 11.04 23.62 16.36
N ALA A 257 10.89 23.87 15.05
CA ALA A 257 10.22 25.06 14.53
C ALA A 257 8.74 25.14 14.93
N TRP A 258 8.08 23.99 15.12
CA TRP A 258 6.71 23.93 15.66
C TRP A 258 6.63 24.07 17.18
N GLY A 259 7.77 24.18 17.86
CA GLY A 259 7.86 24.20 19.31
C GLY A 259 7.63 22.84 19.96
N LEU A 260 7.77 21.73 19.21
CA LEU A 260 7.47 20.37 19.69
C LEU A 260 8.72 19.54 20.04
N ALA A 261 9.92 20.14 20.01
CA ALA A 261 11.16 19.42 20.32
C ALA A 261 11.22 18.87 21.76
N HIS A 262 10.46 19.45 22.68
CA HIS A 262 10.38 19.02 24.08
C HIS A 262 9.30 17.95 24.31
N VAL A 263 8.41 17.73 23.34
CA VAL A 263 7.31 16.77 23.47
C VAL A 263 7.88 15.36 23.37
N ALA A 264 7.54 14.50 24.32
CA ALA A 264 7.98 13.13 24.30
C ALA A 264 7.45 12.42 23.05
N ARG A 265 8.27 11.55 22.45
CA ARG A 265 7.88 10.78 21.25
C ARG A 265 6.54 10.07 21.44
N ALA A 266 6.31 9.48 22.62
CA ALA A 266 5.07 8.79 22.94
C ALA A 266 3.84 9.67 22.72
N ASP A 267 3.93 10.98 22.98
CA ASP A 267 2.80 11.90 22.91
C ASP A 267 2.61 12.53 21.54
N LEU A 268 3.52 12.28 20.59
CA LEU A 268 3.37 12.70 19.19
C LEU A 268 2.58 11.65 18.41
N VAL A 269 1.39 12.03 17.93
CA VAL A 269 0.49 11.19 17.13
C VAL A 269 0.46 11.70 15.70
N PHE A 270 0.89 10.85 14.76
CA PHE A 270 0.80 11.12 13.34
C PHE A 270 -0.54 10.65 12.79
N VAL A 271 -1.30 11.51 12.14
CA VAL A 271 -2.61 11.17 11.58
C VAL A 271 -2.60 11.37 10.07
N ASN A 272 -2.88 10.30 9.32
CA ASN A 272 -3.09 10.34 7.88
C ASN A 272 -4.52 9.92 7.52
N PRO A 273 -5.45 10.88 7.41
CA PRO A 273 -6.82 10.57 6.99
C PRO A 273 -6.97 10.49 5.47
N TRP A 274 -6.01 10.94 4.66
CA TRP A 274 -6.15 11.01 3.19
C TRP A 274 -5.80 9.71 2.48
N SER A 275 -6.57 9.45 1.42
CA SER A 275 -6.28 8.49 0.36
C SER A 275 -6.38 9.15 -1.01
N LYS A 276 -5.80 8.52 -2.04
CA LYS A 276 -5.96 8.97 -3.44
C LYS A 276 -7.42 8.87 -3.93
N SER A 277 -8.23 8.02 -3.28
CA SER A 277 -9.65 7.88 -3.56
C SER A 277 -10.45 8.59 -2.47
N PRO A 278 -11.30 9.59 -2.79
CA PRO A 278 -12.09 10.31 -1.80
C PRO A 278 -12.92 9.40 -0.89
N ASP A 279 -13.49 8.32 -1.42
CA ASP A 279 -14.27 7.34 -0.66
C ASP A 279 -13.43 6.57 0.38
N ARG A 280 -12.10 6.60 0.25
CA ARG A 280 -11.14 5.98 1.18
C ARG A 280 -10.48 6.99 2.12
N THR A 281 -10.93 8.24 2.11
CA THR A 281 -10.48 9.29 3.03
C THR A 281 -11.36 9.29 4.26
N TRP A 282 -10.75 9.43 5.44
CA TRP A 282 -11.47 9.64 6.68
C TRP A 282 -11.81 11.14 6.81
N PRO A 283 -13.07 11.52 7.05
CA PRO A 283 -13.46 12.93 7.07
C PRO A 283 -12.67 13.75 8.08
N LEU A 284 -12.36 15.00 7.74
CA LEU A 284 -11.59 15.90 8.62
C LEU A 284 -12.34 16.18 9.93
N GLU A 285 -13.67 16.14 9.92
CA GLU A 285 -14.52 16.22 11.11
C GLU A 285 -14.20 15.10 12.11
N ARG A 286 -13.88 13.90 11.63
CA ARG A 286 -13.46 12.77 12.47
C ARG A 286 -12.08 12.98 13.06
N VAL A 287 -11.18 13.61 12.30
CA VAL A 287 -9.85 13.99 12.83
C VAL A 287 -10.00 15.04 13.92
N ILE A 288 -10.86 16.04 13.73
CA ILE A 288 -11.15 17.07 14.74
C ILE A 288 -11.77 16.42 16.00
N GLU A 289 -12.73 15.51 15.82
CA GLU A 289 -13.33 14.74 16.91
C GLU A 289 -12.27 13.91 17.66
N LEU A 290 -11.36 13.24 16.95
CA LEU A 290 -10.24 12.49 17.53
C LEU A 290 -9.31 13.39 18.35
N VAL A 291 -8.91 14.56 17.81
CA VAL A 291 -8.04 15.53 18.50
C VAL A 291 -8.67 16.03 19.80
N ARG A 292 -10.00 16.17 19.84
CA ARG A 292 -10.73 16.58 21.06
C ARG A 292 -10.84 15.46 22.09
N ALA A 293 -11.02 14.22 21.62
CA ALA A 293 -11.38 13.10 22.47
C ALA A 293 -10.15 12.38 23.04
N LEU A 294 -9.06 12.25 22.27
CA LEU A 294 -7.88 11.51 22.69
C LEU A 294 -7.21 12.07 23.96
N PRO A 295 -7.02 13.40 24.11
CA PRO A 295 -6.43 13.96 25.34
C PRO A 295 -7.26 13.74 26.60
N ARG A 296 -8.52 13.33 26.47
CA ARG A 296 -9.39 12.97 27.62
C ARG A 296 -9.18 11.54 28.10
N ARG A 297 -8.36 10.74 27.39
CA ARG A 297 -8.03 9.37 27.76
C ARG A 297 -6.88 9.36 28.78
N PRO A 298 -6.93 8.46 29.79
CA PRO A 298 -5.82 8.28 30.71
C PRO A 298 -4.51 7.95 29.98
N GLY A 299 -3.45 8.72 30.25
CA GLY A 299 -2.13 8.56 29.64
C GLY A 299 -1.93 9.26 28.29
N TRP A 300 -2.92 10.02 27.82
CA TRP A 300 -2.87 10.75 26.54
C TRP A 300 -3.09 12.25 26.69
N GLN A 301 -3.09 12.76 27.92
CA GLN A 301 -3.42 14.15 28.24
C GLN A 301 -2.49 15.16 27.57
N ASP A 302 -1.26 14.76 27.26
CA ASP A 302 -0.25 15.58 26.59
C ASP A 302 -0.11 15.27 25.09
N ALA A 303 -1.07 14.55 24.51
CA ALA A 303 -1.01 14.22 23.09
C ALA A 303 -0.98 15.48 22.19
N HIS A 304 -0.07 15.45 21.23
CA HIS A 304 0.12 16.41 20.15
C HIS A 304 -0.06 15.71 18.80
N PHE A 305 -0.60 16.42 17.82
CA PHE A 305 -1.02 15.81 16.56
C PHE A 305 -0.27 16.40 15.38
N ILE A 306 0.29 15.53 14.54
CA ILE A 306 0.84 15.88 13.24
C ILE A 306 -0.07 15.28 12.18
N VAL A 307 -0.83 16.12 11.50
CA VAL A 307 -1.82 15.72 10.50
C VAL A 307 -1.19 15.86 9.12
N ASN A 308 -0.95 14.74 8.44
CA ASN A 308 -0.41 14.73 7.08
C ASN A 308 -1.45 15.20 6.09
N VAL A 309 -1.24 16.26 5.35
CA VAL A 309 -2.19 16.81 4.35
C VAL A 309 -1.58 16.70 2.96
N VAL A 310 -2.39 16.41 1.95
CA VAL A 310 -1.93 16.50 0.55
C VAL A 310 -1.69 17.97 0.16
N PRO A 311 -0.68 18.28 -0.69
CA PRO A 311 -0.33 19.66 -1.02
C PRO A 311 -1.53 20.51 -1.47
N GLU A 312 -2.43 19.91 -2.25
CA GLU A 312 -3.59 20.57 -2.85
C GLU A 312 -4.64 21.01 -1.80
N GLU A 313 -4.71 20.32 -0.65
CA GLU A 313 -5.69 20.61 0.40
C GLU A 313 -5.13 21.45 1.55
N LEU A 314 -3.81 21.67 1.60
CA LEU A 314 -3.14 22.29 2.74
C LEU A 314 -3.71 23.66 3.11
N ALA A 315 -3.98 24.52 2.11
CA ALA A 315 -4.55 25.85 2.34
C ALA A 315 -5.99 25.78 2.89
N GLN A 316 -6.81 24.88 2.33
CA GLN A 316 -8.19 24.70 2.76
C GLN A 316 -8.28 24.15 4.19
N VAL A 317 -7.49 23.12 4.50
CA VAL A 317 -7.45 22.52 5.85
C VAL A 317 -7.00 23.55 6.88
N ARG A 318 -5.96 24.33 6.57
CA ARG A 318 -5.48 25.41 7.45
C ARG A 318 -6.58 26.43 7.75
N ALA A 319 -7.31 26.86 6.72
CA ALA A 319 -8.42 27.79 6.88
C ALA A 319 -9.56 27.19 7.71
N LEU A 320 -9.89 25.90 7.51
CA LEU A 320 -10.93 25.21 8.26
C LEU A 320 -10.59 25.12 9.75
N LEU A 321 -9.35 24.72 10.09
CA LEU A 321 -8.90 24.60 11.47
C LEU A 321 -8.85 25.97 12.16
N ALA A 322 -8.41 27.02 11.45
CA ALA A 322 -8.41 28.38 11.98
C ALA A 322 -9.82 28.89 12.30
N ARG A 323 -10.82 28.55 11.46
CA ARG A 323 -12.23 28.95 11.66
C ARG A 323 -12.90 28.27 12.87
N HIS A 324 -12.41 27.12 13.30
CA HIS A 324 -13.01 26.41 14.44
C HIS A 324 -12.76 27.11 15.78
N GLY A 325 -11.71 27.94 15.90
CA GLY A 325 -11.40 28.70 17.13
C GLY A 325 -11.19 27.83 18.38
N ASP A 326 -10.94 26.53 18.19
CA ASP A 326 -10.96 25.53 19.25
C ASP A 326 -9.58 25.35 19.87
N ALA A 327 -9.49 25.53 21.19
CA ALA A 327 -8.25 25.37 21.94
C ALA A 327 -7.63 23.97 21.81
N ALA A 328 -8.44 22.92 21.61
CA ALA A 328 -7.93 21.55 21.38
C ALA A 328 -7.10 21.47 20.09
N LEU A 329 -7.42 22.29 19.09
CA LEU A 329 -6.70 22.33 17.81
C LEU A 329 -5.35 23.07 17.91
N ALA A 330 -5.06 23.76 19.02
CA ALA A 330 -3.76 24.42 19.23
C ALA A 330 -2.59 23.42 19.23
N ARG A 331 -2.86 22.14 19.52
CA ARG A 331 -1.89 21.05 19.52
C ARG A 331 -1.75 20.33 18.17
N VAL A 332 -2.45 20.81 17.14
CA VAL A 332 -2.37 20.26 15.78
C VAL A 332 -1.31 21.01 14.97
N ARG A 333 -0.48 20.26 14.27
CA ARG A 333 0.41 20.76 13.22
C ARG A 333 0.09 20.04 11.91
N LEU A 334 0.02 20.81 10.83
CA LEU A 334 -0.17 20.27 9.50
C LEU A 334 1.19 19.94 8.90
N PHE A 335 1.35 18.71 8.41
CA PHE A 335 2.54 18.24 7.72
C PHE A 335 2.20 17.99 6.25
N CYS A 336 3.14 18.27 5.35
CA CYS A 336 3.04 17.95 3.94
C CYS A 336 4.45 17.58 3.47
N ALA A 337 4.60 16.46 2.75
CA ALA A 337 5.84 16.15 2.05
C ALA A 337 5.81 16.85 0.68
N GLU A 338 6.67 17.84 0.50
CA GLU A 338 6.66 18.73 -0.66
C GLU A 338 7.82 18.47 -1.60
N THR A 339 8.97 18.08 -1.05
CA THR A 339 10.24 18.06 -1.80
C THR A 339 10.74 16.66 -2.07
N HIS A 340 10.49 15.72 -1.17
CA HIS A 340 11.06 14.38 -1.28
C HIS A 340 10.31 13.33 -0.47
N PHE A 341 10.30 12.10 -0.97
CA PHE A 341 9.64 10.97 -0.31
C PHE A 341 10.00 10.79 1.16
N PHE A 342 11.29 10.87 1.50
CA PHE A 342 11.80 10.62 2.86
C PHE A 342 11.35 11.62 3.92
N GLU A 343 10.77 12.77 3.56
CA GLU A 343 10.22 13.73 4.53
C GLU A 343 9.12 13.08 5.38
N LEU A 344 8.21 12.35 4.73
CA LEU A 344 7.08 11.68 5.37
C LEU A 344 7.52 10.60 6.39
N PRO A 345 8.27 9.56 6.02
CA PRO A 345 8.70 8.55 6.96
C PRO A 345 9.66 9.09 8.04
N ALA A 346 10.46 10.13 7.75
CA ALA A 346 11.29 10.78 8.75
C ALA A 346 10.42 11.46 9.83
N ALA A 347 9.37 12.18 9.43
CA ALA A 347 8.41 12.77 10.37
C ALA A 347 7.67 11.70 11.19
N MET A 348 7.21 10.63 10.53
CA MET A 348 6.54 9.50 11.21
C MET A 348 7.43 8.86 12.27
N ARG A 349 8.73 8.68 12.01
CA ARG A 349 9.67 8.03 12.93
C ARG A 349 9.85 8.79 14.25
N LEU A 350 9.54 10.08 14.27
CA LEU A 350 9.57 10.91 15.48
C LEU A 350 8.28 10.80 16.32
N CYS A 351 7.27 10.07 15.83
CA CYS A 351 5.99 9.87 16.50
C CYS A 351 5.95 8.55 17.29
N GLY A 352 5.08 8.52 18.29
CA GLY A 352 4.82 7.35 19.14
C GLY A 352 3.67 6.50 18.65
N LEU A 353 2.80 7.06 17.81
CA LEU A 353 1.67 6.38 17.19
C LEU A 353 1.40 6.96 15.80
N VAL A 354 1.04 6.10 14.86
CA VAL A 354 0.45 6.46 13.57
C VAL A 354 -1.01 6.02 13.55
N ILE A 355 -1.92 6.89 13.14
CA ILE A 355 -3.32 6.54 12.82
C ILE A 355 -3.52 6.85 11.35
N SER A 356 -3.81 5.84 10.54
CA SER A 356 -3.90 6.03 9.09
C SER A 356 -5.02 5.22 8.48
N VAL A 357 -5.70 5.80 7.49
CA VAL A 357 -6.49 5.00 6.54
C VAL A 357 -5.58 4.09 5.71
N GLU A 358 -6.18 3.05 5.12
CA GLU A 358 -5.52 2.04 4.29
C GLU A 358 -4.78 2.65 3.08
N THR A 359 -3.52 3.02 3.30
CA THR A 359 -2.64 3.67 2.33
C THR A 359 -1.19 3.27 2.56
N ALA A 360 -0.28 3.78 1.72
CA ALA A 360 1.16 3.61 1.92
C ALA A 360 1.64 4.03 3.32
N VAL A 361 1.06 5.07 3.94
CA VAL A 361 1.47 5.56 5.27
C VAL A 361 1.36 4.45 6.33
N MET A 362 0.28 3.68 6.28
CA MET A 362 0.06 2.54 7.18
C MET A 362 1.21 1.53 7.10
N HIS A 363 1.65 1.18 5.89
CA HIS A 363 2.75 0.22 5.70
C HIS A 363 4.11 0.82 6.08
N LEU A 364 4.32 2.11 5.78
CA LEU A 364 5.54 2.81 6.14
C LEU A 364 5.73 2.89 7.66
N ALA A 365 4.65 2.93 8.45
CA ALA A 365 4.73 2.91 9.91
C ALA A 365 5.49 1.67 10.42
N ASN A 366 5.23 0.48 9.87
CA ASN A 366 6.01 -0.72 10.20
C ASN A 366 7.46 -0.60 9.72
N ALA A 367 7.71 0.02 8.56
CA ALA A 367 9.07 0.22 8.04
C ALA A 367 9.91 1.13 8.96
N VAL A 368 9.29 2.14 9.57
CA VAL A 368 9.93 3.05 10.54
C VAL A 368 9.74 2.64 12.00
N ARG A 369 9.17 1.45 12.24
CA ARG A 369 8.93 0.85 13.58
C ARG A 369 8.15 1.78 14.51
N VAL A 370 7.03 2.30 14.01
CA VAL A 370 6.07 3.08 14.81
C VAL A 370 4.79 2.27 14.91
N PRO A 371 4.21 2.11 16.11
CA PRO A 371 2.91 1.47 16.26
C PRO A 371 1.84 2.14 15.39
N VAL A 372 0.92 1.36 14.83
CA VAL A 372 -0.09 1.88 13.89
C VAL A 372 -1.49 1.39 14.19
N ILE A 373 -2.46 2.31 14.20
CA ILE A 373 -3.88 2.00 14.07
C ILE A 373 -4.28 2.21 12.61
N ALA A 374 -4.57 1.10 11.94
CA ALA A 374 -4.92 1.02 10.54
C ALA A 374 -6.45 1.02 10.37
N LEU A 375 -6.98 2.05 9.71
CA LEU A 375 -8.40 2.16 9.39
C LEU A 375 -8.64 1.54 8.00
N MET A 376 -9.22 0.34 7.97
CA MET A 376 -9.25 -0.50 6.77
C MET A 376 -10.66 -0.90 6.33
N ARG A 377 -10.80 -1.20 5.04
CA ARG A 377 -11.93 -1.97 4.53
C ARG A 377 -11.71 -3.46 4.80
N ALA A 378 -12.79 -4.24 4.80
CA ALA A 378 -12.71 -5.69 5.03
C ALA A 378 -12.35 -6.52 3.78
N ASN A 379 -12.15 -5.87 2.61
CA ASN A 379 -12.04 -6.55 1.32
C ASN A 379 -10.61 -6.95 0.92
N HIS A 380 -9.59 -6.40 1.58
CA HIS A 380 -8.17 -6.62 1.27
C HIS A 380 -7.33 -6.94 2.51
N PRO A 381 -7.69 -7.98 3.29
CA PRO A 381 -7.02 -8.30 4.55
C PRO A 381 -5.54 -8.67 4.39
N GLU A 382 -5.11 -9.09 3.19
CA GLU A 382 -3.70 -9.40 2.92
C GLU A 382 -2.78 -8.17 2.98
N TRP A 383 -3.36 -6.98 2.94
CA TRP A 383 -2.68 -5.69 3.06
C TRP A 383 -2.71 -5.12 4.47
N ALA A 384 -3.13 -5.90 5.49
CA ALA A 384 -2.95 -5.46 6.87
C ALA A 384 -1.45 -5.23 7.18
N PRO A 385 -1.11 -4.33 8.11
CA PRO A 385 0.26 -4.19 8.60
C PRO A 385 0.88 -5.54 8.99
N ILE A 386 2.15 -5.75 8.64
CA ILE A 386 2.82 -7.03 8.87
C ILE A 386 3.14 -7.25 10.34
N ASP A 387 3.40 -6.17 11.08
CA ASP A 387 3.69 -6.20 12.50
C ASP A 387 2.40 -6.25 13.32
N LYS A 388 1.83 -7.45 13.49
CA LYS A 388 0.59 -7.62 14.26
C LYS A 388 0.74 -7.27 15.75
N ALA A 389 1.95 -7.25 16.29
CA ALA A 389 2.18 -6.93 17.69
C ALA A 389 2.18 -5.42 17.93
N ALA A 390 2.68 -4.64 16.96
CA ALA A 390 2.69 -3.18 17.03
C ALA A 390 1.56 -2.52 16.20
N SER A 391 0.62 -3.30 15.66
CA SER A 391 -0.42 -2.76 14.78
C SER A 391 -1.80 -3.25 15.16
N THR A 392 -2.76 -2.33 15.19
CA THR A 392 -4.17 -2.63 15.38
C THR A 392 -4.94 -2.28 14.12
N VAL A 393 -5.79 -3.19 13.63
CA VAL A 393 -6.65 -2.94 12.46
C VAL A 393 -8.07 -2.67 12.94
N VAL A 394 -8.59 -1.49 12.62
CA VAL A 394 -10.00 -1.15 12.80
C VAL A 394 -10.67 -1.24 11.44
N THR A 395 -11.55 -2.23 11.29
CA THR A 395 -12.32 -2.42 10.06
C THR A 395 -13.69 -1.79 10.17
N VAL A 396 -14.20 -1.32 9.03
CA VAL A 396 -15.63 -1.01 8.86
C VAL A 396 -16.50 -2.24 9.18
N ALA A 397 -17.76 -2.00 9.58
CA ALA A 397 -18.68 -3.07 9.97
C ALA A 397 -19.15 -3.90 8.78
N GLY A 398 -19.57 -3.26 7.68
CA GLY A 398 -19.99 -3.91 6.45
C GLY A 398 -18.86 -4.09 5.44
N ARG A 399 -18.89 -5.17 4.66
CA ARG A 399 -17.86 -5.46 3.64
C ARG A 399 -17.76 -4.42 2.54
N GLU A 400 -18.89 -3.81 2.19
CA GLU A 400 -18.97 -2.76 1.17
C GLU A 400 -18.75 -1.36 1.74
N ASP A 401 -18.74 -1.22 3.06
CA ASP A 401 -18.60 0.08 3.71
C ASP A 401 -17.23 0.70 3.45
N TRP A 402 -17.19 2.02 3.60
CA TRP A 402 -16.02 2.85 3.42
C TRP A 402 -15.46 3.28 4.76
N VAL A 403 -14.14 3.55 4.81
CA VAL A 403 -13.44 3.90 6.06
C VAL A 403 -13.99 5.16 6.73
N ALA A 404 -14.69 6.03 5.99
CA ALA A 404 -15.45 7.15 6.53
C ALA A 404 -16.50 6.74 7.58
N GLY A 405 -16.98 5.49 7.54
CA GLY A 405 -17.92 4.92 8.52
C GLY A 405 -17.28 4.53 9.85
N ILE A 406 -15.96 4.53 9.97
CA ILE A 406 -15.28 4.22 11.24
C ILE A 406 -15.41 5.43 12.17
N ALA A 407 -16.02 5.24 13.34
CA ALA A 407 -16.20 6.27 14.36
C ALA A 407 -14.93 6.46 15.22
N VAL A 408 -14.76 7.65 15.79
CA VAL A 408 -13.61 7.95 16.68
C VAL A 408 -13.58 7.03 17.90
N ASP A 409 -14.73 6.72 18.49
CA ASP A 409 -14.81 5.82 19.64
C ASP A 409 -14.27 4.41 19.32
N GLN A 410 -14.45 3.92 18.10
CA GLN A 410 -13.90 2.64 17.67
C GLN A 410 -12.37 2.67 17.62
N VAL A 411 -11.79 3.81 17.21
CA VAL A 411 -10.34 4.04 17.21
C VAL A 411 -9.82 4.15 18.64
N LEU A 412 -10.48 4.95 19.49
CA LEU A 412 -10.08 5.16 20.89
C LEU A 412 -10.18 3.89 21.73
N ALA A 413 -11.12 3.00 21.41
CA ALA A 413 -11.25 1.69 22.08
C ALA A 413 -10.02 0.78 21.87
N GLN A 414 -9.20 1.04 20.84
CA GLN A 414 -7.98 0.29 20.58
C GLN A 414 -6.77 0.78 21.38
N LEU A 415 -6.91 1.90 22.09
CA LEU A 415 -5.81 2.49 22.85
C LEU A 415 -5.81 1.95 24.27
N GLU A 416 -4.72 1.27 24.61
CA GLU A 416 -4.46 0.88 25.99
C GLU A 416 -4.18 2.13 26.85
N PRO A 417 -4.58 2.11 28.14
CA PRO A 417 -4.10 3.10 29.10
C PRO A 417 -2.58 3.01 29.21
N ARG A 418 -1.89 4.15 29.13
CA ARG A 418 -0.42 4.15 29.31
C ARG A 418 -0.11 4.07 30.81
N PRO A 419 0.80 3.17 31.24
CA PRO A 419 1.17 3.09 32.65
C PRO A 419 1.93 4.34 33.09
N GLY A 420 1.51 4.93 34.22
CA GLY A 420 2.24 6.02 34.89
C GLY A 420 1.87 7.45 34.47
N ALA A 421 0.58 7.76 34.37
CA ALA A 421 0.11 9.15 34.46
C ALA A 421 0.06 9.61 35.93
#